data_AF-A0A7V3KEB5-F1
#
_entry.id   AF-A0A7V3KEB5-F1
#
_cell.length_a   1.000
_cell.length_b   1.000
_cell.length_c   1.000
_cell.angle_alpha   90.00
_cell.angle_beta   90.00
_cell.angle_gamma   90.00
#
_symmetry.space_group_name_H-M   'P 1'
#
loop_
_entity.id
_entity.type
_entity.pdbx_description
1 polymer ?
#
loop_
_entity_poly.entity_id
_entity_poly.type
_entity_poly.pdbx_seq_one_letter_code
_entity_poly.pdbx_strand_id
1 'polypeptide(L)' 'MVQDPVCKVFVDPKEALSMEYGGMHYYFCSEACARKFKTQMEQGGVK' A
#
# COMPACT_ATOMS: atom_id res chain seq x y z
N MET A 1 11.32 2.90 -8.48
CA MET A 1 10.89 3.36 -7.16
C MET A 1 9.39 3.61 -7.20
N VAL A 2 8.63 2.95 -6.34
CA VAL A 2 7.19 3.09 -6.22
C VAL A 2 6.89 3.83 -4.92
N GLN A 3 5.87 4.67 -4.93
CA GLN A 3 5.52 5.45 -3.75
C GLN A 3 4.47 4.71 -2.93
N ASP A 4 4.78 4.46 -1.66
CA ASP A 4 3.85 3.85 -0.71
C ASP A 4 2.69 4.84 -0.43
N PRO A 5 1.41 4.45 -0.63
CA PRO A 5 0.27 5.36 -0.48
C PRO A 5 -0.05 5.71 0.99
N VAL A 6 0.54 4.99 1.95
CA VAL A 6 0.31 5.17 3.39
C VAL A 6 1.31 6.15 3.99
N CYS A 7 2.61 5.93 3.74
CA CYS A 7 3.71 6.70 4.30
C CYS A 7 4.34 7.68 3.31
N LYS A 8 3.95 7.65 2.02
CA LYS A 8 4.48 8.50 0.93
C LYS A 8 5.99 8.38 0.71
N VAL A 9 6.59 7.30 1.19
CA VAL A 9 8.00 6.98 1.01
C VAL A 9 8.21 6.27 -0.33
N PHE A 10 9.35 6.54 -0.97
CA PHE A 10 9.78 5.81 -2.15
C PHE A 10 10.41 4.49 -1.72
N VAL A 11 9.89 3.39 -2.25
CA VAL A 11 10.43 2.06 -2.02
C VAL A 11 10.72 1.36 -3.33
N ASP A 12 11.62 0.39 -3.28
CA ASP A 12 11.96 -0.40 -4.44
C ASP A 12 10.94 -1.52 -4.62
N PRO A 13 10.26 -1.63 -5.77
CA PRO A 13 9.22 -2.63 -6.00
C PRO A 13 9.74 -4.08 -5.94
N LYS A 14 11.06 -4.29 -5.92
CA LYS A 14 11.71 -5.59 -5.74
C LYS A 14 11.76 -6.03 -4.27
N GLU A 15 11.83 -5.08 -3.35
CA GLU A 15 11.87 -5.34 -1.90
C GLU A 15 10.56 -4.94 -1.21
N ALA A 16 9.74 -4.12 -1.88
CA ALA A 16 8.44 -3.70 -1.41
C ALA A 16 7.42 -4.83 -1.46
N LEU A 17 6.47 -4.78 -0.54
CA LEU A 17 5.37 -5.71 -0.46
C LEU A 17 4.29 -5.33 -1.47
N SER A 18 4.01 -6.19 -2.44
CA SER A 18 2.90 -5.98 -3.37
C SER A 18 1.63 -6.67 -2.87
N MET A 19 0.49 -5.98 -2.88
CA MET A 19 -0.82 -6.57 -2.62
C MET A 19 -1.78 -6.20 -3.73
N GLU A 20 -2.59 -7.15 -4.17
CA GLU A 20 -3.69 -6.91 -5.09
C GLU A 20 -4.94 -6.53 -4.29
N TYR A 21 -5.55 -5.39 -4.61
CA TYR A 21 -6.80 -4.95 -4.00
C TYR A 21 -7.69 -4.29 -5.06
N GLY A 22 -8.91 -4.81 -5.24
CA GLY A 22 -9.86 -4.26 -6.22
C GLY A 22 -9.39 -4.31 -7.67
N GLY A 23 -8.53 -5.27 -8.03
CA GLY A 23 -7.94 -5.39 -9.37
C GLY A 23 -6.75 -4.45 -9.63
N MET A 24 -6.27 -3.74 -8.61
CA MET A 24 -5.06 -2.92 -8.70
C MET A 24 -3.96 -3.49 -7.81
N HIS A 25 -2.72 -3.47 -8.32
CA HIS A 25 -1.54 -3.83 -7.55
C HIS A 25 -1.00 -2.60 -6.82
N TYR A 26 -0.97 -2.68 -5.49
CA TYR A 26 -0.38 -1.66 -4.63
C TYR A 26 0.92 -2.16 -4.03
N TYR A 27 1.86 -1.24 -3.82
CA TYR A 27 3.18 -1.55 -3.27
C TYR A 27 3.38 -0.82 -1.95
N PHE A 28 3.92 -1.53 -0.96
CA PHE A 28 4.07 -1.06 0.40
C PHE A 28 5.50 -1.23 0.90
N CYS A 29 5.96 -0.29 1.72
CA CYS A 29 7.30 -0.38 2.31
C CYS A 29 7.44 -1.54 3.31
N SER A 30 6.33 -1.99 3.90
CA SER A 30 6.30 -3.01 4.95
C SER A 30 4.89 -3.56 5.13
N GLU A 31 4.76 -4.72 5.78
CA GLU A 31 3.46 -5.32 6.13
C GLU A 31 2.58 -4.39 6.97
N ALA A 32 3.19 -3.55 7.81
CA ALA A 32 2.47 -2.54 8.60
C ALA A 32 1.72 -1.52 7.70
N CYS A 33 2.34 -1.08 6.60
CA CYS A 33 1.69 -0.21 5.61
C CYS A 33 0.59 -0.95 4.87
N ALA A 34 0.84 -2.19 4.43
CA ALA A 34 -0.18 -3.00 3.76
C ALA A 34 -1.43 -3.20 4.65
N ARG A 35 -1.23 -3.46 5.95
CA ARG A 35 -2.31 -3.60 6.92
C ARG A 35 -3.05 -2.28 7.14
N LYS A 36 -2.33 -1.16 7.31
CA LYS A 36 -2.93 0.18 7.41
C LYS A 36 -3.73 0.53 6.15
N PHE A 37 -3.22 0.21 4.98
CA PHE A 37 -3.89 0.43 3.70
C PHE A 37 -5.18 -0.39 3.63
N LYS A 38 -5.12 -1.68 3.94
CA LYS A 38 -6.29 -2.56 3.97
C LYS A 38 -7.35 -2.03 4.94
N THR A 39 -6.95 -1.64 6.15
CA THR A 39 -7.85 -1.03 7.15
C THR A 39 -8.44 0.29 6.66
N GLN A 40 -7.67 1.17 6.01
CA GLN A 40 -8.19 2.42 5.43
C GLN A 40 -9.21 2.17 4.31
N MET A 41 -8.94 1.19 3.44
CA MET A 41 -9.84 0.83 2.34
C MET A 41 -11.12 0.14 2.85
N GLU A 42 -11.00 -0.77 3.83
CA GLU A 42 -12.13 -1.44 4.46
C GLU A 42 -13.01 -0.48 5.29
N GLN A 43 -12.43 0.61 5.83
CA GLN A 43 -13.16 1.57 6.67
C GLN A 43 -13.76 2.77 5.90
N GLY A 44 -13.73 2.76 4.56
CA GLY A 44 -14.47 3.73 3.75
C GLY A 44 -13.83 5.12 3.63
N GLY A 45 -12.51 5.20 3.53
CA GLY A 45 -11.78 6.47 3.49
C GLY A 45 -11.18 6.85 2.12
N VAL A 46 -12.02 7.16 1.13
CA VAL A 46 -11.66 8.18 0.13
C VAL A 46 -12.87 9.09 -0.04
N LYS A 47 -12.93 10.14 0.78
CA LYS A 47 -13.61 11.39 0.42
C LYS A 47 -12.53 12.42 0.11
#